data_AF-W5SXV8-F1
#
_entry.id   AF-W5SXV8-F1
#
_cell.length_a   1.000
_cell.length_b   1.000
_cell.length_c   1.000
_cell.angle_alpha   90.00
_cell.angle_beta   90.00
_cell.angle_gamma   90.00
#
_symmetry.space_group_name_H-M   'P 1'
#
loop_
_entity.id
_entity.type
_entity.pdbx_description
1 polymer ?
#
loop_
_entity_poly.entity_id
_entity_poly.type
_entity_poly.pdbx_seq_one_letter_code
_entity_poly.pdbx_strand_id
1 'polypeptide(L)'
;MDRKKPEIITIASIKGGVGKSVLAIIFSHILKNFNKKVLLIDLDPQNSLTSYFIRYIKSVEGLNIYYMLKDYRNANLNKYLNKISNKMYIIPAHPILCKFEQEDERYKEQLLEHCINKILYNNNFDYIMIDTPPSLSPLLYNALNITDKVIIPVQLERWSVEAFPMLMDAIEEVNIFKNKKIAVAIVENQFIKNRNTFKDIEELVLKNYGMFIQGKVHSLNSIKVLINELKEPDVQETYYKEAQDALENILKVR
;
A
#
# COMPACT_ATOMS: atom_id res chain seq x y z
N MET A 1 -25.91 14.62 5.25
CA MET A 1 -25.48 13.26 5.64
C MET A 1 -23.97 13.28 5.71
N ASP A 2 -23.42 13.27 6.93
CA ASP A 2 -21.96 13.16 7.13
C ASP A 2 -21.49 11.86 6.51
N ARG A 3 -20.81 11.95 5.38
CA ARG A 3 -20.23 10.78 4.73
C ARG A 3 -19.09 10.29 5.62
N LYS A 4 -19.15 9.03 6.04
CA LYS A 4 -18.04 8.39 6.75
C LYS A 4 -16.79 8.49 5.89
N LYS A 5 -15.75 9.15 6.40
CA LYS A 5 -14.45 9.25 5.74
C LYS A 5 -13.84 7.84 5.65
N PRO A 6 -13.28 7.42 4.50
CA PRO A 6 -12.56 6.15 4.41
C PRO A 6 -11.32 6.20 5.30
N GLU A 7 -10.92 5.04 5.79
CA GLU A 7 -9.59 4.87 6.40
C GLU A 7 -8.55 4.62 5.30
N ILE A 8 -7.46 5.40 5.32
CA ILE A 8 -6.43 5.38 4.29
C ILE A 8 -5.20 4.63 4.83
N ILE A 9 -4.88 3.50 4.20
CA ILE A 9 -3.82 2.59 4.59
C ILE A 9 -2.75 2.58 3.50
N THR A 10 -1.50 2.87 3.84
CA THR A 10 -0.38 2.83 2.89
C THR A 10 0.52 1.65 3.21
N ILE A 11 0.91 0.88 2.20
CA ILE A 11 1.90 -0.18 2.34
C ILE A 11 3.24 0.36 1.84
N ALA A 12 4.17 0.63 2.76
CA ALA A 12 5.43 1.29 2.47
C ALA A 12 6.63 0.50 2.99
N SER A 13 7.70 0.46 2.20
CA SER A 13 9.02 -0.02 2.58
C SER A 13 10.02 0.53 1.58
N ILE A 14 11.16 1.03 2.04
CA ILE A 14 12.24 1.51 1.17
C ILE A 14 13.13 0.37 0.65
N LYS A 15 12.93 -0.86 1.15
CA LYS A 15 13.51 -2.07 0.56
C LYS A 15 12.56 -2.64 -0.50
N GLY A 16 13.09 -2.87 -1.70
CA GLY A 16 12.39 -3.61 -2.75
C GLY A 16 12.20 -5.09 -2.41
N GLY A 17 11.22 -5.74 -3.02
CA GLY A 17 11.05 -7.20 -2.92
C GLY A 17 10.48 -7.73 -1.60
N VAL A 18 10.08 -6.87 -0.65
CA VAL A 18 9.48 -7.29 0.63
C VAL A 18 7.99 -7.70 0.54
N GLY A 19 7.40 -7.63 -0.66
CA GLY A 19 6.01 -8.07 -0.90
C GLY A 19 4.92 -7.03 -0.65
N LYS A 20 5.22 -5.73 -0.81
CA LYS A 20 4.25 -4.62 -0.64
C LYS A 20 2.98 -4.81 -1.48
N SER A 21 3.14 -4.95 -2.80
CA SER A 21 2.03 -5.15 -3.74
C SER A 21 1.25 -6.44 -3.45
N VAL A 22 1.95 -7.51 -3.03
CA VAL A 22 1.32 -8.78 -2.68
C VAL A 22 0.42 -8.63 -1.44
N LEU A 23 0.88 -7.93 -0.40
CA LEU A 23 0.03 -7.63 0.76
C LEU A 23 -1.13 -6.70 0.37
N ALA A 24 -0.93 -5.73 -0.51
CA ALA A 24 -2.01 -4.88 -1.02
C ALA A 24 -3.08 -5.73 -1.72
N ILE A 25 -2.68 -6.71 -2.53
CA ILE A 25 -3.61 -7.66 -3.14
C ILE A 25 -4.36 -8.43 -2.06
N ILE A 26 -3.65 -9.14 -1.19
CA ILE A 26 -4.26 -10.05 -0.20
C ILE A 26 -5.20 -9.29 0.75
N PHE A 27 -4.76 -8.17 1.33
CA PHE A 27 -5.57 -7.37 2.24
C PHE A 27 -6.79 -6.76 1.56
N SER A 28 -6.72 -6.38 0.29
CA SER A 28 -7.89 -5.85 -0.43
C SER A 28 -8.97 -6.92 -0.61
N HIS A 29 -8.57 -8.15 -0.91
CA HIS A 29 -9.49 -9.29 -0.99
C HIS A 29 -10.05 -9.67 0.39
N ILE A 30 -9.27 -9.59 1.47
CA ILE A 30 -9.77 -9.79 2.84
C ILE A 30 -10.81 -8.72 3.20
N LEU A 31 -10.52 -7.44 2.96
CA LEU A 31 -11.46 -6.34 3.20
C LEU A 31 -12.75 -6.49 2.37
N LYS A 32 -12.63 -6.90 1.09
CA LYS A 32 -13.79 -7.25 0.25
C LYS A 32 -14.64 -8.33 0.92
N ASN A 33 -14.02 -9.39 1.43
CA ASN A 33 -14.71 -10.51 2.08
C ASN A 33 -15.34 -10.08 3.42
N PHE A 34 -14.80 -9.06 4.08
CA PHE A 34 -15.44 -8.35 5.21
C PHE A 34 -16.53 -7.36 4.76
N ASN A 35 -16.99 -7.47 3.51
CA ASN A 35 -18.02 -6.64 2.87
C ASN A 35 -17.67 -5.14 2.78
N LYS A 36 -16.38 -4.80 2.86
CA LYS A 36 -15.88 -3.43 2.75
C LYS A 36 -15.69 -3.04 1.30
N LYS A 37 -15.99 -1.78 0.97
CA LYS A 37 -15.71 -1.20 -0.35
C LYS A 37 -14.33 -0.56 -0.35
N VAL A 38 -13.43 -1.07 -1.19
CA VAL A 38 -12.00 -0.74 -1.20
C VAL A 38 -11.62 -0.04 -2.51
N LEU A 39 -10.83 1.02 -2.38
CA LEU A 39 -10.08 1.61 -3.49
C LEU A 39 -8.59 1.26 -3.36
N LEU A 40 -8.05 0.58 -4.36
CA LEU A 40 -6.62 0.38 -4.53
C LEU A 40 -6.02 1.55 -5.32
N ILE A 41 -4.85 2.02 -4.92
CA ILE A 41 -4.06 3.01 -5.66
C ILE A 41 -2.66 2.45 -5.82
N ASP A 42 -2.24 2.27 -7.07
CA ASP A 42 -0.87 1.90 -7.38
C ASP A 42 -0.06 3.18 -7.64
N LEU A 43 0.90 3.48 -6.77
CA LEU A 43 1.87 4.58 -6.95
C LEU A 43 3.26 4.07 -7.32
N ASP A 44 3.45 2.75 -7.50
CA ASP A 44 4.75 2.21 -7.86
C ASP A 44 4.91 2.23 -9.39
N PRO A 45 5.92 2.92 -9.97
CA PRO A 45 6.17 2.87 -11.40
C PRO A 45 6.44 1.45 -11.94
N GLN A 46 6.83 0.50 -11.08
CA GLN A 46 6.95 -0.93 -11.41
C GLN A 46 5.59 -1.63 -11.58
N ASN A 47 4.48 -0.91 -11.37
CA ASN A 47 3.11 -1.26 -11.69
C ASN A 47 2.70 -2.71 -11.37
N SER A 48 3.24 -3.29 -10.30
CA SER A 48 3.04 -4.70 -9.95
C SER A 48 1.61 -4.97 -9.49
N LEU A 49 1.03 -4.07 -8.69
CA LEU A 49 -0.38 -4.14 -8.29
C LEU A 49 -1.31 -4.00 -9.50
N THR A 50 -1.01 -3.04 -10.38
CA THR A 50 -1.72 -2.84 -11.65
C THR A 50 -1.69 -4.08 -12.54
N SER A 51 -0.51 -4.65 -12.73
CA SER A 51 -0.29 -5.82 -13.57
C SER A 51 -1.08 -7.03 -13.06
N TYR A 52 -1.22 -7.18 -11.74
CA TYR A 52 -2.06 -8.22 -11.17
C TYR A 52 -3.54 -8.06 -11.55
N PHE A 53 -4.06 -6.83 -11.55
CA PHE A 53 -5.45 -6.51 -11.91
C PHE A 53 -5.67 -6.16 -13.39
N ILE A 54 -4.73 -6.49 -14.28
CA ILE A 54 -4.73 -6.02 -15.68
C ILE A 54 -6.03 -6.32 -16.44
N ARG A 55 -6.69 -7.45 -16.12
CA ARG A 55 -7.95 -7.89 -16.73
C ARG A 55 -9.13 -6.93 -16.50
N TYR A 56 -9.00 -6.03 -15.51
CA TYR A 56 -10.03 -5.06 -15.12
C TYR A 56 -9.72 -3.63 -15.57
N ILE A 57 -8.57 -3.42 -16.22
CA ILE A 57 -8.10 -2.07 -16.58
C ILE A 57 -8.47 -1.77 -18.03
N LYS A 58 -9.20 -0.67 -18.23
CA LYS A 58 -9.67 -0.24 -19.56
C LYS A 58 -8.52 0.25 -20.46
N SER A 59 -7.64 1.08 -19.91
CA SER A 59 -6.48 1.65 -20.61
C SER A 59 -5.42 2.06 -19.60
N VAL A 60 -4.30 1.34 -19.58
CA VAL A 60 -3.16 1.69 -18.71
C VAL A 60 -2.38 2.87 -19.31
N GLU A 61 -2.40 3.06 -20.62
CA GLU A 61 -1.62 4.10 -21.31
C GLU A 61 -2.11 5.52 -21.04
N GLY A 62 -3.43 5.75 -20.92
CA GLY A 62 -3.99 7.10 -20.76
C GLY A 62 -4.79 7.35 -19.49
N LEU A 63 -5.27 6.30 -18.81
CA LEU A 63 -6.12 6.40 -17.62
C LEU A 63 -5.42 5.80 -16.40
N ASN A 64 -4.25 6.33 -16.08
CA ASN A 64 -3.42 5.93 -14.96
C ASN A 64 -3.15 7.09 -13.99
N ILE A 65 -2.51 6.79 -12.86
CA ILE A 65 -2.21 7.72 -11.79
C ILE A 65 -1.34 8.91 -12.21
N TYR A 66 -0.37 8.71 -13.12
CA TYR A 66 0.45 9.81 -13.63
C TYR A 66 -0.44 10.88 -14.25
N TYR A 67 -1.31 10.49 -15.17
CA TYR A 67 -2.23 11.43 -15.82
C TYR A 67 -3.25 11.99 -14.83
N MET A 68 -3.69 11.23 -13.82
CA MET A 68 -4.57 11.76 -12.78
C MET A 68 -3.89 12.88 -11.98
N LEU A 69 -2.64 12.69 -11.57
CA LEU A 69 -1.85 13.68 -10.84
C LEU A 69 -1.60 14.93 -11.68
N LYS A 70 -1.45 14.80 -13.01
CA LYS A 70 -1.32 15.94 -13.93
C LYS A 70 -2.66 16.62 -14.23
N ASP A 71 -3.76 15.88 -14.20
CA ASP A 71 -5.12 16.38 -14.40
C ASP A 71 -5.77 16.86 -13.09
N TYR A 72 -4.97 17.13 -12.04
CA TYR A 72 -5.47 17.47 -10.71
C TYR A 72 -6.45 18.66 -10.69
N ARG A 73 -6.42 19.55 -11.69
CA ARG A 73 -7.35 20.69 -11.80
C ARG A 73 -8.74 20.31 -12.29
N ASN A 74 -8.90 19.16 -12.93
CA ASN A 74 -10.19 18.67 -13.42
C ASN A 74 -11.19 18.49 -12.26
N ALA A 75 -12.45 18.85 -12.50
CA ALA A 75 -13.50 18.70 -11.49
C ALA A 75 -13.84 17.23 -11.20
N ASN A 76 -13.70 16.34 -12.20
CA ASN A 76 -14.10 14.95 -12.07
C ASN A 76 -12.99 14.00 -12.55
N LEU A 77 -12.40 13.30 -11.59
CA LEU A 77 -11.33 12.33 -11.82
C LEU A 77 -11.83 10.87 -11.89
N ASN A 78 -13.14 10.63 -11.86
CA ASN A 78 -13.70 9.27 -11.88
C ASN A 78 -13.33 8.47 -13.13
N LYS A 79 -12.92 9.13 -14.23
CA LYS A 79 -12.41 8.46 -15.45
C LYS A 79 -11.16 7.59 -15.19
N TYR A 80 -10.40 7.87 -14.14
CA TYR A 80 -9.23 7.08 -13.73
C TYR A 80 -9.57 5.86 -12.87
N LEU A 81 -10.82 5.74 -12.38
CA LEU A 81 -11.27 4.60 -11.61
C LEU A 81 -11.62 3.42 -12.52
N ASN A 82 -10.96 2.30 -12.29
CA ASN A 82 -11.29 1.02 -12.90
C ASN A 82 -12.00 0.14 -11.87
N LYS A 83 -13.08 -0.53 -12.31
CA LYS A 83 -13.89 -1.38 -11.43
C LYS A 83 -13.40 -2.82 -11.53
N ILE A 84 -12.92 -3.38 -10.42
CA ILE A 84 -12.57 -4.81 -10.31
C ILE A 84 -13.81 -5.64 -9.96
N SER A 85 -14.62 -5.14 -9.03
CA SER A 85 -15.89 -5.75 -8.62
C SER A 85 -16.86 -4.70 -8.07
N ASN A 86 -18.02 -5.09 -7.53
CA ASN A 86 -18.93 -4.16 -6.85
C ASN A 86 -18.33 -3.54 -5.57
N LYS A 87 -17.26 -4.13 -5.02
CA LYS A 87 -16.64 -3.73 -3.76
C LYS A 87 -15.17 -3.36 -3.90
N MET A 88 -14.57 -3.51 -5.08
CA MET A 88 -13.15 -3.19 -5.30
C MET A 88 -12.96 -2.39 -6.57
N TYR A 89 -12.13 -1.36 -6.46
CA TYR A 89 -11.77 -0.43 -7.52
C TYR A 89 -10.26 -0.23 -7.49
N ILE A 90 -9.68 0.18 -8.61
CA ILE A 90 -8.25 0.48 -8.72
C ILE A 90 -8.02 1.75 -9.55
N ILE A 91 -7.08 2.58 -9.09
CA ILE A 91 -6.41 3.59 -9.91
C ILE A 91 -5.04 3.02 -10.29
N PRO A 92 -4.83 2.66 -11.58
CA PRO A 92 -3.64 1.93 -11.99
C PRO A 92 -2.42 2.84 -12.15
N ALA A 93 -1.24 2.26 -12.01
CA ALA A 93 0.05 2.85 -12.37
C ALA A 93 0.46 2.46 -13.80
N HIS A 94 1.39 3.23 -14.35
CA HIS A 94 2.05 2.93 -15.61
C HIS A 94 3.53 3.36 -15.47
N PRO A 95 4.50 2.71 -16.14
CA PRO A 95 5.91 3.09 -16.04
C PRO A 95 6.23 4.56 -16.33
N ILE A 96 5.35 5.26 -17.05
CA ILE A 96 5.44 6.73 -17.25
C ILE A 96 5.45 7.51 -15.92
N LEU A 97 4.96 6.92 -14.83
CA LEU A 97 4.97 7.51 -13.49
C LEU A 97 6.37 7.88 -13.00
N CYS A 98 7.44 7.19 -13.47
CA CYS A 98 8.82 7.61 -13.21
C CYS A 98 9.08 9.07 -13.63
N LYS A 99 8.41 9.57 -14.68
CA LYS A 99 8.55 10.97 -15.10
C LYS A 99 8.03 11.94 -14.05
N PHE A 100 6.96 11.58 -13.34
CA PHE A 100 6.45 12.42 -12.26
C PHE A 100 7.53 12.68 -11.22
N GLU A 101 8.36 11.70 -10.87
CA GLU A 101 9.44 11.88 -9.89
C GLU A 101 10.51 12.87 -10.35
N GLN A 102 10.72 13.01 -11.67
CA GLN A 102 11.74 13.88 -12.26
C GLN A 102 11.21 15.28 -12.62
N GLU A 103 9.93 15.40 -12.92
CA GLU A 103 9.29 16.67 -13.31
C GLU A 103 9.17 17.62 -12.11
N ASP A 104 9.44 18.91 -12.32
CA ASP A 104 9.15 19.93 -11.32
C ASP A 104 7.66 20.28 -11.37
N GLU A 105 6.97 20.15 -10.23
CA GLU A 105 5.54 20.39 -10.11
C GLU A 105 5.24 21.13 -8.82
N ARG A 106 4.35 22.12 -8.90
CA ARG A 106 3.98 22.88 -7.71
C ARG A 106 3.14 21.99 -6.79
N TYR A 107 3.49 21.98 -5.50
CA TYR A 107 2.84 21.14 -4.48
C TYR A 107 2.90 19.64 -4.83
N LYS A 108 3.95 19.20 -5.54
CA LYS A 108 4.12 17.84 -6.06
C LYS A 108 3.74 16.74 -5.07
N GLU A 109 4.17 16.87 -3.82
CA GLU A 109 3.94 15.88 -2.74
C GLU A 109 2.52 15.87 -2.18
N GLN A 110 1.66 16.80 -2.59
CA GLN A 110 0.29 16.97 -2.09
C GLN A 110 -0.76 16.74 -3.19
N LEU A 111 -0.34 16.44 -4.42
CA LEU A 111 -1.26 16.31 -5.56
C LEU A 111 -2.25 15.15 -5.39
N LEU A 112 -1.81 14.04 -4.79
CA LEU A 112 -2.67 12.91 -4.53
C LEU A 112 -3.81 13.28 -3.55
N GLU A 113 -3.51 14.06 -2.51
CA GLU A 113 -4.52 14.55 -1.57
C GLU A 113 -5.64 15.30 -2.28
N HIS A 114 -5.27 16.22 -3.17
CA HIS A 114 -6.23 16.98 -3.96
C HIS A 114 -7.07 16.08 -4.87
N CYS A 115 -6.45 15.11 -5.53
CA CYS A 115 -7.15 14.20 -6.43
C CYS A 115 -8.13 13.28 -5.68
N ILE A 116 -7.72 12.72 -4.53
CA ILE A 116 -8.55 11.79 -3.76
C ILE A 116 -9.76 12.49 -3.14
N ASN A 117 -9.62 13.73 -2.68
CA ASN A 117 -10.76 14.51 -2.20
C ASN A 117 -11.87 14.65 -3.28
N LYS A 118 -11.50 14.79 -4.55
CA LYS A 118 -12.45 14.83 -5.68
C LYS A 118 -13.08 13.48 -5.98
N ILE A 119 -12.30 12.40 -5.92
CA ILE A 119 -12.81 11.03 -6.07
C ILE A 119 -13.85 10.71 -4.99
N LEU A 120 -13.59 11.09 -3.74
CA LEU A 120 -14.48 10.85 -2.60
C LEU A 120 -15.79 11.66 -2.65
N TYR A 121 -15.83 12.74 -3.43
CA TYR A 121 -17.06 13.51 -3.63
C TYR A 121 -18.17 12.71 -4.33
N ASN A 122 -17.83 11.70 -5.12
CA ASN A 122 -18.80 10.90 -5.88
C ASN A 122 -18.83 9.42 -5.46
N ASN A 123 -17.93 9.00 -4.59
CA ASN A 123 -17.75 7.60 -4.25
C ASN A 123 -17.63 7.41 -2.74
N ASN A 124 -18.36 6.45 -2.21
CA ASN A 124 -18.21 6.01 -0.83
C ASN A 124 -17.30 4.77 -0.83
N PHE A 125 -16.14 4.89 -0.19
CA PHE A 125 -15.23 3.79 0.12
C PHE A 125 -15.15 3.65 1.63
N ASP A 126 -15.00 2.41 2.11
CA ASP A 126 -14.66 2.16 3.51
C ASP A 126 -13.14 2.28 3.74
N TYR A 127 -12.36 1.85 2.74
CA TYR A 127 -10.91 1.84 2.79
C TYR A 127 -10.28 2.32 1.48
N ILE A 128 -9.17 3.03 1.59
CA ILE A 128 -8.25 3.28 0.47
C ILE A 128 -6.93 2.61 0.83
N MET A 129 -6.39 1.80 -0.06
CA MET A 129 -5.10 1.16 0.12
C MET A 129 -4.12 1.57 -0.97
N ILE A 130 -2.95 2.02 -0.55
CA ILE A 130 -1.94 2.62 -1.43
C ILE A 130 -0.68 1.77 -1.44
N ASP A 131 -0.30 1.27 -2.61
CA ASP A 131 0.99 0.61 -2.85
C ASP A 131 2.00 1.65 -3.34
N THR A 132 3.20 1.69 -2.76
CA THR A 132 4.19 2.75 -2.98
C THR A 132 5.46 2.23 -3.66
N PRO A 133 6.29 3.10 -4.27
CA PRO A 133 7.62 2.68 -4.72
C PRO A 133 8.53 2.31 -3.54
N PRO A 134 9.60 1.52 -3.78
CA PRO A 134 10.59 1.16 -2.77
C PRO A 134 11.68 2.23 -2.61
N SER A 135 11.29 3.49 -2.39
CA SER A 135 12.20 4.63 -2.29
C SER A 135 11.59 5.76 -1.46
N LEU A 136 12.44 6.60 -0.87
CA LEU A 136 12.02 7.90 -0.35
C LEU A 136 11.85 8.86 -1.53
N SER A 137 10.64 8.91 -2.09
CA SER A 137 10.34 9.73 -3.26
C SER A 137 9.09 10.58 -3.08
N PRO A 138 8.88 11.61 -3.94
CA PRO A 138 7.67 12.42 -3.88
C PRO A 138 6.36 11.60 -3.96
N LEU A 139 6.39 10.41 -4.57
CA LEU A 139 5.25 9.49 -4.62
C LEU A 139 4.96 8.88 -3.23
N LEU A 140 6.00 8.53 -2.46
CA LEU A 140 5.82 8.12 -1.07
C LEU A 140 5.22 9.24 -0.23
N TYR A 141 5.73 10.48 -0.34
CA TYR A 141 5.18 11.63 0.37
C TYR A 141 3.73 11.94 -0.03
N ASN A 142 3.37 11.76 -1.31
CA ASN A 142 1.98 11.83 -1.77
C ASN A 142 1.07 10.85 -1.02
N ALA A 143 1.50 9.60 -0.84
CA ALA A 143 0.77 8.64 -0.04
C ALA A 143 0.70 9.09 1.41
N LEU A 144 1.87 9.30 2.04
CA LEU A 144 1.99 9.62 3.47
C LEU A 144 1.19 10.84 3.86
N ASN A 145 1.08 11.86 3.01
CA ASN A 145 0.31 13.07 3.29
C ASN A 145 -1.18 12.81 3.56
N ILE A 146 -1.77 11.76 2.97
CA ILE A 146 -3.18 11.37 3.21
C ILE A 146 -3.36 10.15 4.09
N THR A 147 -2.29 9.42 4.41
CA THR A 147 -2.36 8.18 5.19
C THR A 147 -2.85 8.41 6.61
N ASP A 148 -3.71 7.50 7.08
CA ASP A 148 -4.08 7.33 8.49
C ASP A 148 -3.22 6.21 9.14
N LYS A 149 -2.95 5.12 8.40
CA LYS A 149 -2.11 4.00 8.86
C LYS A 149 -1.06 3.57 7.83
N VAL A 150 0.18 3.33 8.26
CA VAL A 150 1.23 2.72 7.43
C VAL A 150 1.45 1.28 7.86
N ILE A 151 1.42 0.37 6.90
CA ILE A 151 1.85 -1.02 7.04
C ILE A 151 3.24 -1.16 6.43
N ILE A 152 4.20 -1.61 7.24
CA ILE A 152 5.57 -1.84 6.82
C ILE A 152 5.82 -3.35 6.74
N PRO A 153 5.83 -3.95 5.55
CA PRO A 153 6.30 -5.32 5.39
C PRO A 153 7.81 -5.39 5.61
N VAL A 154 8.23 -6.27 6.52
CA VAL A 154 9.65 -6.50 6.81
C VAL A 154 10.01 -7.95 6.56
N GLN A 155 11.18 -8.18 5.97
CA GLN A 155 11.89 -9.45 6.04
C GLN A 155 12.99 -9.28 7.09
N LEU A 156 13.08 -10.14 8.10
CA LEU A 156 14.13 -10.02 9.12
C LEU A 156 15.48 -10.45 8.53
N GLU A 157 16.19 -9.46 7.97
CA GLU A 157 17.49 -9.56 7.28
C GLU A 157 18.31 -8.30 7.59
N ARG A 158 19.64 -8.34 7.36
CA ARG A 158 20.57 -7.23 7.66
C ARG A 158 20.08 -5.84 7.26
N TRP A 159 19.62 -5.69 6.02
CA TRP A 159 19.21 -4.42 5.43
C TRP A 159 17.95 -3.80 6.07
N SER A 160 17.18 -4.58 6.82
CA SER A 160 15.95 -4.09 7.47
C SER A 160 16.23 -3.16 8.63
N VAL A 161 17.41 -3.24 9.26
CA VAL A 161 17.84 -2.35 10.35
C VAL A 161 18.09 -0.93 9.86
N GLU A 162 18.61 -0.79 8.64
CA GLU A 162 18.96 0.52 8.06
C GLU A 162 17.74 1.15 7.37
N ALA A 163 16.91 0.33 6.73
CA ALA A 163 15.78 0.82 5.95
C ALA A 163 14.64 1.40 6.80
N PHE A 164 14.45 0.85 8.00
CA PHE A 164 13.31 1.17 8.85
C PHE A 164 13.39 2.58 9.48
N PRO A 165 14.52 3.00 10.10
CA PRO A 165 14.66 4.36 10.64
C PRO A 165 14.35 5.45 9.61
N MET A 166 14.88 5.30 8.39
CA MET A 166 14.66 6.26 7.30
C MET A 166 13.17 6.44 6.95
N LEU A 167 12.38 5.36 6.95
CA LEU A 167 10.94 5.45 6.72
C LEU A 167 10.21 6.07 7.91
N MET A 168 10.63 5.76 9.14
CA MET A 168 10.07 6.37 10.35
C MET A 168 10.32 7.87 10.40
N ASP A 169 11.51 8.33 10.01
CA ASP A 169 11.85 9.75 9.92
C ASP A 169 10.94 10.48 8.93
N ALA A 170 10.70 9.89 7.75
CA ALA A 170 9.78 10.45 6.75
C ALA A 170 8.32 10.52 7.25
N ILE A 171 7.88 9.50 8.02
CA ILE A 171 6.56 9.51 8.65
C ILE A 171 6.46 10.63 9.70
N GLU A 172 7.51 10.81 10.51
CA GLU A 172 7.55 11.85 11.54
C GLU A 172 7.58 13.25 10.94
N GLU A 173 8.35 13.46 9.87
CA GLU A 173 8.34 14.70 9.08
C GLU A 173 6.93 15.07 8.61
N VAL A 174 6.20 14.10 8.04
CA VAL A 174 4.82 14.30 7.59
C VAL A 174 3.87 14.55 8.76
N ASN A 175 4.02 13.84 9.89
CA ASN A 175 3.21 14.05 11.09
C ASN A 175 3.33 15.49 11.60
N ILE A 176 4.57 15.99 11.70
CA ILE A 176 4.87 17.36 12.13
C ILE A 176 4.25 18.36 11.13
N PHE A 177 4.52 18.19 9.83
CA PHE A 177 4.08 19.14 8.81
C PHE A 177 2.55 19.19 8.67
N LYS A 178 1.87 18.04 8.76
CA LYS A 178 0.41 17.94 8.63
C LYS A 178 -0.33 18.07 9.97
N ASN A 179 0.38 18.20 11.08
CA ASN A 179 -0.18 18.15 12.43
C ASN A 179 -1.13 16.95 12.61
N LYS A 180 -0.65 15.76 12.24
CA LYS A 180 -1.40 14.50 12.30
C LYS A 180 -0.57 13.40 12.93
N LYS A 181 -1.21 12.26 13.17
CA LYS A 181 -0.55 11.06 13.67
C LYS A 181 -0.88 9.87 12.78
N ILE A 182 0.12 9.40 12.05
CA ILE A 182 0.06 8.15 11.29
C ILE A 182 0.31 6.99 12.24
N ALA A 183 -0.62 6.05 12.33
CA ALA A 183 -0.40 4.81 13.06
C ALA A 183 0.49 3.85 12.25
N VAL A 184 1.51 3.28 12.89
CA VAL A 184 2.48 2.38 12.25
C VAL A 184 2.20 0.94 12.69
N ALA A 185 2.18 0.03 11.73
CA ALA A 185 2.11 -1.40 11.97
C ALA A 185 3.10 -2.15 11.08
N ILE A 186 3.66 -3.23 11.60
CA ILE A 186 4.62 -4.08 10.90
C ILE A 186 4.00 -5.45 10.63
N VAL A 187 4.25 -5.97 9.44
CA VAL A 187 3.97 -7.36 9.08
C VAL A 187 5.31 -8.02 8.75
N GLU A 188 5.67 -9.05 9.51
CA GLU A 188 6.82 -9.87 9.17
C GLU A 188 6.45 -10.75 7.97
N ASN A 189 6.88 -10.34 6.78
CA ASN A 189 6.46 -10.94 5.53
C ASN A 189 7.53 -11.87 4.94
N GLN A 190 7.09 -12.81 4.11
CA GLN A 190 7.93 -13.84 3.50
C GLN A 190 8.75 -14.61 4.54
N PHE A 191 8.16 -14.85 5.72
CA PHE A 191 8.83 -15.55 6.80
C PHE A 191 9.17 -16.99 6.38
N ILE A 192 10.38 -17.44 6.73
CA ILE A 192 10.87 -18.80 6.47
C ILE A 192 11.34 -19.36 7.80
N LYS A 193 10.80 -20.53 8.21
CA LYS A 193 11.21 -21.21 9.44
C LYS A 193 12.67 -21.68 9.34
N ASN A 194 13.40 -21.65 10.46
CA ASN A 194 14.81 -22.10 10.59
C ASN A 194 15.84 -21.26 9.81
N ARG A 195 15.76 -19.92 9.92
CA ARG A 195 16.86 -19.04 9.49
C ARG A 195 17.99 -19.11 10.52
N ASN A 196 19.09 -19.78 10.20
CA ASN A 196 20.29 -19.82 11.06
C ASN A 196 21.18 -18.58 10.91
N THR A 197 20.80 -17.61 10.08
CA THR A 197 21.59 -16.42 9.79
C THR A 197 20.84 -15.20 10.27
N PHE A 198 21.48 -14.42 11.17
CA PHE A 198 21.08 -13.10 11.67
C PHE A 198 20.24 -13.02 12.96
N LYS A 199 20.38 -13.97 13.91
CA LYS A 199 19.71 -13.90 15.23
C LYS A 199 19.90 -12.56 15.96
N ASP A 200 21.12 -12.04 16.04
CA ASP A 200 21.40 -10.77 16.75
C ASP A 200 20.66 -9.57 16.12
N ILE A 201 20.47 -9.61 14.81
CA ILE A 201 19.79 -8.55 14.05
C ILE A 201 18.27 -8.69 14.20
N GLU A 202 17.78 -9.93 14.19
CA GLU A 202 16.40 -10.25 14.50
C GLU A 202 16.04 -9.74 15.89
N GLU A 203 16.86 -10.03 16.90
CA GLU A 203 16.71 -9.53 18.26
C GLU A 203 16.72 -8.01 18.32
N LEU A 204 17.59 -7.34 17.57
CA LEU A 204 17.62 -5.87 17.52
C LEU A 204 16.33 -5.28 16.93
N VAL A 205 15.84 -5.84 15.83
CA VAL A 205 14.59 -5.39 15.18
C VAL A 205 13.40 -5.65 16.11
N LEU A 206 13.33 -6.82 16.74
CA LEU A 206 12.28 -7.16 17.70
C LEU A 206 12.33 -6.28 18.96
N LYS A 207 13.53 -5.96 19.44
CA LYS A 207 13.73 -5.08 20.59
C LYS A 207 13.24 -3.66 20.29
N ASN A 208 13.59 -3.11 19.13
CA ASN A 208 13.29 -1.72 18.79
C ASN A 208 11.87 -1.55 18.24
N TYR A 209 11.36 -2.55 17.50
CA TYR A 209 10.14 -2.42 16.71
C TYR A 209 9.12 -3.52 16.95
N GLY A 210 9.39 -4.48 17.85
CA GLY A 210 8.51 -5.61 18.13
C GLY A 210 7.09 -5.20 18.55
N MET A 211 6.96 -4.05 19.23
CA MET A 211 5.65 -3.51 19.61
C MET A 211 4.76 -3.12 18.42
N PHE A 212 5.35 -2.85 17.26
CA PHE A 212 4.61 -2.52 16.04
C PHE A 212 4.22 -3.77 15.25
N ILE A 213 4.78 -4.95 15.55
CA ILE A 213 4.50 -6.19 14.81
C ILE A 213 3.08 -6.67 15.12
N GLN A 214 2.25 -6.74 14.08
CA GLN A 214 0.84 -7.13 14.17
C GLN A 214 0.57 -8.52 13.59
N GLY A 215 1.54 -9.14 12.94
CA GLY A 215 1.43 -10.50 12.43
C GLY A 215 2.63 -10.94 11.58
N LYS A 216 2.63 -12.21 11.21
CA LYS A 216 3.64 -12.84 10.35
C LYS A 216 2.95 -13.55 9.20
N VAL A 217 3.48 -13.44 7.99
CA VAL A 217 2.99 -14.13 6.80
C VAL A 217 4.13 -14.95 6.20
N HIS A 218 3.94 -16.27 6.12
CA HIS A 218 4.95 -17.18 5.60
C HIS A 218 5.12 -17.06 4.07
N SER A 219 6.34 -17.27 3.61
CA SER A 219 6.60 -17.45 2.18
C SER A 219 6.11 -18.83 1.74
N LEU A 220 5.03 -18.86 0.96
CA LEU A 220 4.42 -20.09 0.43
C LEU A 220 4.40 -20.10 -1.10
N ASN A 221 4.58 -21.27 -1.71
CA ASN A 221 4.53 -21.41 -3.16
C ASN A 221 3.15 -21.04 -3.73
N SER A 222 2.07 -21.21 -2.97
CA SER A 222 0.72 -20.80 -3.37
C SER A 222 0.61 -19.29 -3.61
N ILE A 223 1.40 -18.45 -2.93
CA ILE A 223 1.50 -17.01 -3.22
C ILE A 223 2.14 -16.78 -4.59
N LYS A 224 3.14 -17.57 -4.98
CA LYS A 224 3.76 -17.43 -6.32
C LYS A 224 2.78 -17.82 -7.42
N VAL A 225 2.04 -18.90 -7.23
CA VAL A 225 0.99 -19.35 -8.16
C VAL A 225 -0.10 -18.29 -8.29
N LEU A 226 -0.58 -17.74 -7.16
CA LEU A 226 -1.53 -16.64 -7.10
C LEU A 226 -1.12 -15.47 -8.02
N ILE A 227 0.13 -15.02 -7.87
CA ILE A 227 0.66 -13.86 -8.58
C ILE A 227 0.93 -14.17 -10.06
N ASN A 228 1.52 -15.32 -10.38
CA ASN A 228 1.85 -15.67 -11.76
C ASN A 228 0.60 -15.97 -12.61
N GLU A 229 -0.43 -16.55 -12.00
CA GLU A 229 -1.66 -16.94 -12.71
C GLU A 229 -2.78 -15.89 -12.59
N LEU A 230 -2.56 -14.80 -11.86
CA LEU A 230 -3.53 -13.74 -11.60
C LEU A 230 -4.84 -14.28 -10.98
N LYS A 231 -4.72 -15.25 -10.08
CA LYS A 231 -5.87 -15.85 -9.36
C LYS A 231 -6.28 -14.97 -8.20
N GLU A 232 -7.52 -15.08 -7.70
CA GLU A 232 -7.85 -14.46 -6.41
C GLU A 232 -7.19 -15.23 -5.24
N PRO A 233 -6.86 -14.59 -4.11
CA PRO A 233 -6.37 -15.27 -2.91
C PRO A 233 -7.38 -16.31 -2.40
N ASP A 234 -6.91 -17.53 -2.15
CA ASP A 234 -7.73 -18.63 -1.64
C ASP A 234 -7.85 -18.52 -0.11
N VAL A 235 -9.09 -18.44 0.38
CA VAL A 235 -9.42 -18.30 1.81
C VAL A 235 -9.02 -19.52 2.66
N GLN A 236 -8.79 -20.68 2.02
CA GLN A 236 -8.39 -21.90 2.72
C GLN A 236 -6.88 -21.97 2.97
N GLU A 237 -6.10 -21.24 2.19
CA GLU A 237 -4.64 -21.23 2.26
C GLU A 237 -4.12 -20.60 3.56
N THR A 238 -3.01 -21.12 4.07
CA THR A 238 -2.41 -20.66 5.33
C THR A 238 -1.98 -19.20 5.26
N TYR A 239 -1.39 -18.74 4.15
CA TYR A 239 -0.98 -17.33 4.00
C TYR A 239 -2.16 -16.37 4.10
N TYR A 240 -3.35 -16.79 3.67
CA TYR A 240 -4.55 -15.96 3.72
C TYR A 240 -5.00 -15.77 5.16
N LYS A 241 -5.07 -16.86 5.93
CA LYS A 241 -5.45 -16.82 7.36
C LYS A 241 -4.46 -15.98 8.17
N GLU A 242 -3.16 -16.17 7.94
CA GLU A 242 -2.10 -15.36 8.55
C GLU A 242 -2.20 -13.88 8.21
N ALA A 243 -2.46 -13.55 6.94
CA ALA A 243 -2.67 -12.17 6.50
C ALA A 243 -3.96 -11.58 7.08
N GLN A 244 -5.02 -12.38 7.21
CA GLN A 244 -6.26 -11.94 7.84
C GLN A 244 -6.05 -11.60 9.31
N ASP A 245 -5.42 -12.49 10.08
CA ASP A 245 -5.11 -12.24 11.50
C ASP A 245 -4.25 -10.97 11.67
N ALA A 246 -3.23 -10.81 10.81
CA ALA A 246 -2.40 -9.62 10.81
C ALA A 246 -3.23 -8.35 10.54
N LEU A 247 -4.08 -8.36 9.51
CA LEU A 247 -4.91 -7.22 9.15
C LEU A 247 -5.91 -6.87 10.25
N GLU A 248 -6.55 -7.86 10.87
CA GLU A 248 -7.47 -7.64 11.99
C GLU A 248 -6.79 -6.95 13.19
N ASN A 249 -5.53 -7.28 13.47
CA ASN A 249 -4.73 -6.61 14.48
C ASN A 249 -4.38 -5.17 14.07
N ILE A 250 -3.93 -4.98 12.82
CA ILE A 250 -3.60 -3.65 12.26
C ILE A 250 -4.79 -2.69 12.34
N LEU A 251 -6.00 -3.16 12.00
CA LEU A 251 -7.20 -2.32 12.01
C LEU A 251 -7.57 -1.81 13.41
N LYS A 252 -7.09 -2.46 14.48
CA LYS A 252 -7.31 -2.04 15.88
C LYS A 252 -6.31 -0.99 16.36
N VAL A 253 -5.19 -0.80 15.66
CA VAL A 253 -4.16 0.20 16.00
C VAL A 253 -4.74 1.62 15.83
N ARG A 254 -4.36 2.54 16.73
CA ARG A 254 -4.82 3.94 16.73
C ARG A 254 -3.67 4.92 16.91
#